data_AF-A0A8S1KNA2-F1
#
_entry.id   AF-A0A8S1KNA2-F1
#
_cell.length_a   1.000
_cell.length_b   1.000
_cell.length_c   1.000
_cell.angle_alpha   90.00
_cell.angle_beta   90.00
_cell.angle_gamma   90.00
#
_symmetry.space_group_name_H-M   'P 1'
#
loop_
_entity.id
_entity.type
_entity.pdbx_description
1 polymer ?
#
loop_
_entity_poly.entity_id
_entity_poly.type
_entity_poly.pdbx_seq_one_letter_code
_entity_poly.pdbx_strand_id
1 'polypeptide(L)'
;MSFQVYPKPFQFYYYLPYIHQFSVPMMNPYNINNYPQQWSSFYQQPIIGNSLENCIVIEDDNIQHPLNQNQSQIIQTQSNREQTTQQEQVMILEQPLKKQIQQSDQLNENEPHIRISVFKQHSSQIDAEYFLQYDRILGNEYKNEITIGRKKQQDDNKSENCDIYLPHGDKNVEKLHCKLSTEKGFSYSNLLTKSVLLFFSLFRLNKYAIKVPFSVKKHIYSFIKEKPQFYITDNATKIGTFIKIKKDNIKLMQLHNTYLIGADTYFHVLEIKSKSTQTKIKKIKDQNSFYYALAKEHIIKGTKIHGFSLEESEQFNTLLNEFRTTDLRRKVSHKLNQYDRPFLKFSFNSPSINQIQSHIFIANYNEEFVFKIGRSQECDVIVNINTVSRRQAQIMYKNNEWFIHDGGGVRESANGTWQSLQNYSSRNNEKKIQSKPRLIEDQMEIKISENILKFDFVNFGITKKRKLNQALIQDLLQ
;
A
#
# COMPACT_ATOMS: atom_id res chain seq x y z
N MET A 1 -26.29 12.84 63.75
CA MET A 1 -25.65 13.61 62.67
C MET A 1 -25.78 12.81 61.38
N SER A 2 -26.73 13.17 60.51
CA SER A 2 -26.97 12.52 59.23
C SER A 2 -26.48 13.44 58.11
N PHE A 3 -25.51 12.98 57.32
CA PHE A 3 -25.06 13.70 56.12
C PHE A 3 -25.84 13.21 54.90
N GLN A 4 -26.69 14.09 54.36
CA GLN A 4 -27.26 13.94 53.03
C GLN A 4 -26.23 14.42 52.00
N VAL A 5 -25.80 13.52 51.12
CA VAL A 5 -24.96 13.85 49.96
C VAL A 5 -25.88 14.06 48.76
N TYR A 6 -25.99 15.31 48.29
CA TYR A 6 -26.61 15.61 47.00
C TYR A 6 -25.58 15.45 45.87
N PRO A 7 -25.92 14.80 44.75
CA PRO A 7 -25.03 14.71 43.61
C PRO A 7 -24.98 16.06 42.88
N LYS A 8 -23.77 16.58 42.65
CA LYS A 8 -23.55 17.73 41.76
C LYS A 8 -23.79 17.30 40.30
N PRO A 9 -24.44 18.15 39.47
CA PRO A 9 -24.61 17.85 38.05
C PRO A 9 -23.27 17.92 37.31
N PHE A 10 -23.02 16.92 36.47
CA PHE A 10 -21.92 16.88 35.51
C PHE A 10 -22.15 17.96 34.43
N GLN A 11 -21.31 19.01 34.43
CA GLN A 11 -21.24 19.98 33.35
C GLN A 11 -20.17 19.54 32.34
N PHE A 12 -20.58 19.22 31.11
CA PHE A 12 -19.68 19.05 29.98
C PHE A 12 -19.32 20.43 29.41
N TYR A 13 -18.07 20.86 29.60
CA TYR A 13 -17.51 22.00 28.88
C TYR A 13 -17.09 21.53 27.48
N TYR A 14 -17.93 21.80 26.47
CA TYR A 14 -17.50 21.72 25.07
C TYR A 14 -16.69 22.97 24.73
N TYR A 15 -15.37 22.81 24.60
CA TYR A 15 -14.54 23.79 23.90
C TYR A 15 -14.75 23.61 22.39
N LEU A 16 -15.47 24.54 21.77
CA LEU A 16 -15.43 24.74 20.32
C LEU A 16 -14.01 25.18 19.94
N PRO A 17 -13.33 24.53 18.98
CA PRO A 17 -12.07 25.05 18.48
C PRO A 17 -12.33 26.35 17.73
N TYR A 18 -11.66 27.41 18.17
CA TYR A 18 -11.56 28.68 17.46
C TYR A 18 -11.10 28.43 16.02
N ILE A 19 -12.01 28.62 15.07
CA ILE A 19 -11.68 28.71 13.65
C ILE A 19 -11.07 30.10 13.44
N HIS A 20 -9.75 30.16 13.33
CA HIS A 20 -9.10 31.35 12.80
C HIS A 20 -9.63 31.59 11.38
N GLN A 21 -10.10 32.81 11.15
CA GLN A 21 -10.46 33.36 9.85
C GLN A 21 -9.32 33.09 8.86
N PHE A 22 -9.55 32.21 7.89
CA PHE A 22 -8.76 32.15 6.68
C PHE A 22 -9.08 33.42 5.88
N SER A 23 -8.16 34.38 5.89
CA SER A 23 -8.13 35.44 4.89
C SER A 23 -7.81 34.78 3.54
N VAL A 24 -8.78 34.79 2.64
CA VAL A 24 -8.57 34.46 1.23
C VAL A 24 -7.77 35.61 0.63
N PRO A 25 -6.55 35.39 0.09
CA PRO A 25 -5.86 36.45 -0.63
C PRO A 25 -6.66 36.75 -1.90
N MET A 26 -7.14 37.99 -2.03
CA MET A 26 -7.68 38.48 -3.29
C MET A 26 -6.57 38.44 -4.34
N MET A 27 -6.73 37.59 -5.34
CA MET A 27 -5.89 37.62 -6.53
C MET A 27 -6.22 38.87 -7.35
N ASN A 28 -5.18 39.64 -7.70
CA ASN A 28 -5.28 40.71 -8.68
C ASN A 28 -5.71 40.12 -10.04
N PRO A 29 -6.63 40.78 -10.77
CA PRO A 29 -6.98 40.36 -12.12
C PRO A 29 -5.76 40.56 -13.04
N TYR A 30 -5.33 39.48 -13.68
CA TYR A 30 -4.28 39.54 -14.70
C TYR A 30 -4.77 40.32 -15.91
N ASN A 31 -3.92 41.25 -16.34
CA ASN A 31 -4.07 42.08 -17.51
C ASN A 31 -3.79 41.22 -18.76
N ILE A 32 -4.83 40.90 -19.52
CA ILE A 32 -4.71 40.26 -20.83
C ILE A 32 -4.38 41.38 -21.81
N ASN A 33 -3.10 41.50 -22.21
CA ASN A 33 -2.68 41.94 -23.55
C ASN A 33 -1.15 41.93 -23.67
N ASN A 34 -0.68 41.55 -24.86
CA ASN A 34 0.68 41.59 -25.39
C ASN A 34 1.55 40.35 -25.17
N TYR A 35 1.48 39.42 -26.13
CA TYR A 35 2.67 38.74 -26.62
C TYR A 35 2.76 38.86 -28.15
N PRO A 36 3.93 39.22 -28.70
CA PRO A 36 4.16 39.28 -30.14
C PRO A 36 4.40 37.89 -30.73
N GLN A 37 3.92 37.72 -31.95
CA GLN A 37 4.21 36.59 -32.83
C GLN A 37 5.69 36.54 -33.17
N GLN A 38 6.33 35.38 -32.99
CA GLN A 38 7.42 34.95 -33.86
C GLN A 38 7.30 33.45 -34.16
N TRP A 39 7.33 33.17 -35.45
CA TRP A 39 7.26 31.86 -36.06
C TRP A 39 8.58 31.10 -35.93
N SER A 40 8.50 29.78 -35.79
CA SER A 40 9.40 28.88 -36.52
C SER A 40 8.78 27.49 -36.67
N SER A 41 8.71 27.09 -37.93
CA SER A 41 8.23 25.84 -38.52
C SER A 41 9.25 24.71 -38.43
N PHE A 42 8.84 23.49 -38.03
CA PHE A 42 9.50 22.26 -38.48
C PHE A 42 8.49 21.08 -38.56
N TYR A 43 8.23 20.68 -39.80
CA TYR A 43 7.87 19.36 -40.34
C TYR A 43 7.05 18.36 -39.49
N GLN A 44 5.80 18.14 -39.92
CA GLN A 44 5.14 16.82 -39.86
C GLN A 44 4.60 16.45 -41.25
N GLN A 45 4.85 15.21 -41.65
CA GLN A 45 4.37 14.62 -42.90
C GLN A 45 2.90 14.16 -42.80
N PRO A 46 2.15 14.11 -43.92
CA PRO A 46 0.74 13.74 -43.92
C PRO A 46 0.55 12.22 -43.99
N ILE A 47 -0.36 11.69 -43.17
CA ILE A 47 -0.98 10.39 -43.39
C ILE A 47 -2.39 10.64 -43.92
N ILE A 48 -2.62 10.12 -45.13
CA ILE A 48 -3.89 10.09 -45.87
C ILE A 48 -4.72 8.91 -45.33
N GLY A 49 -6.01 9.11 -45.07
CA GLY A 49 -6.90 8.02 -44.67
C GLY A 49 -8.32 8.43 -44.27
N ASN A 50 -9.09 8.87 -45.27
CA ASN A 50 -10.54 8.80 -45.45
C ASN A 50 -11.49 8.86 -44.24
N SER A 51 -12.19 10.00 -44.17
CA SER A 51 -13.52 10.20 -43.61
C SER A 51 -14.62 9.47 -44.39
N LEU A 52 -15.70 9.08 -43.69
CA LEU A 52 -17.06 8.61 -44.08
C LEU A 52 -17.35 7.42 -43.13
N GLU A 53 -18.28 7.43 -42.17
CA GLU A 53 -19.67 7.86 -42.17
C GLU A 53 -20.15 8.17 -40.73
N ASN A 54 -20.91 9.25 -40.60
CA ASN A 54 -21.82 9.50 -39.49
C ASN A 54 -23.14 8.78 -39.79
N CYS A 55 -23.51 7.78 -39.00
CA CYS A 55 -24.90 7.34 -38.89
C CYS A 55 -25.21 7.01 -37.42
N ILE A 56 -25.97 7.90 -36.80
CA ILE A 56 -26.69 7.64 -35.55
C ILE A 56 -27.96 6.90 -35.96
N VAL A 57 -28.08 5.63 -35.58
CA VAL A 57 -29.31 4.85 -35.69
C VAL A 57 -29.96 4.85 -34.31
N ILE A 58 -31.14 5.46 -34.23
CA ILE A 58 -32.08 5.35 -33.12
C ILE A 58 -33.05 4.26 -33.54
N GLU A 59 -32.98 3.09 -32.90
CA GLU A 59 -33.98 2.04 -33.03
C GLU A 59 -34.95 2.13 -31.85
N ASP A 60 -36.14 2.67 -32.15
CA ASP A 60 -37.36 2.56 -31.35
C ASP A 60 -38.08 1.28 -31.76
N ASP A 61 -38.00 0.22 -30.94
CA ASP A 61 -38.85 -0.96 -31.08
C ASP A 61 -39.94 -0.98 -30.01
N ASN A 62 -41.06 -0.35 -30.39
CA ASN A 62 -42.38 -0.61 -29.83
C ASN A 62 -42.92 -1.92 -30.44
N ILE A 63 -42.91 -3.02 -29.68
CA ILE A 63 -43.73 -4.19 -29.99
C ILE A 63 -44.64 -4.50 -28.80
N GLN A 64 -45.91 -4.15 -28.98
CA GLN A 64 -47.02 -4.60 -28.15
C GLN A 64 -47.34 -6.07 -28.47
N HIS A 65 -47.36 -6.93 -27.45
CA HIS A 65 -47.98 -8.24 -27.54
C HIS A 65 -49.42 -8.19 -27.03
N PRO A 66 -50.37 -8.90 -27.68
CA PRO A 66 -51.76 -8.89 -27.28
C PRO A 66 -52.02 -9.69 -25.99
N LEU A 67 -52.91 -9.10 -25.18
CA LEU A 67 -53.52 -9.65 -23.98
C LEU A 67 -54.24 -10.97 -24.28
N ASN A 68 -53.90 -12.04 -23.56
CA ASN A 68 -54.69 -13.25 -23.50
C ASN A 68 -55.53 -13.22 -22.21
N GLN A 69 -56.84 -13.05 -22.38
CA GLN A 69 -57.84 -13.20 -21.35
C GLN A 69 -58.10 -14.70 -21.13
N ASN A 70 -57.79 -15.22 -19.94
CA ASN A 70 -58.49 -16.35 -19.32
C ASN A 70 -57.77 -16.74 -18.03
N GLN A 71 -58.32 -16.31 -16.88
CA GLN A 71 -58.41 -17.09 -15.63
C GLN A 71 -58.96 -16.19 -14.53
N SER A 72 -60.29 -16.07 -14.51
CA SER A 72 -61.04 -15.66 -13.34
C SER A 72 -61.58 -16.94 -12.73
N GLN A 73 -61.07 -17.33 -11.56
CA GLN A 73 -61.80 -18.02 -10.48
C GLN A 73 -60.79 -18.55 -9.45
N ILE A 74 -61.03 -18.15 -8.20
CA ILE A 74 -60.68 -18.76 -6.90
C ILE A 74 -60.27 -17.61 -5.96
N ILE A 75 -61.30 -16.91 -5.47
CA ILE A 75 -61.29 -16.20 -4.20
C ILE A 75 -62.29 -16.95 -3.35
N GLN A 76 -61.83 -17.70 -2.34
CA GLN A 76 -62.51 -17.92 -1.07
C GLN A 76 -61.69 -18.91 -0.23
N THR A 77 -60.98 -18.37 0.76
CA THR A 77 -60.61 -18.94 2.08
C THR A 77 -59.20 -18.50 2.47
N GLN A 78 -59.08 -17.30 3.03
CA GLN A 78 -57.95 -16.93 3.91
C GLN A 78 -58.28 -15.65 4.68
N SER A 79 -59.15 -15.78 5.67
CA SER A 79 -59.25 -14.84 6.78
C SER A 79 -58.96 -15.62 8.06
N ASN A 80 -57.93 -15.19 8.81
CA ASN A 80 -57.49 -15.65 10.16
C ASN A 80 -56.08 -16.26 10.26
N ARG A 81 -55.07 -15.79 9.51
CA ARG A 81 -53.67 -16.22 9.76
C ARG A 81 -52.59 -15.13 9.68
N GLU A 82 -52.95 -13.86 9.84
CA GLU A 82 -52.00 -12.74 9.67
C GLU A 82 -51.56 -12.03 10.97
N GLN A 83 -51.95 -12.49 12.16
CA GLN A 83 -51.54 -11.81 13.42
C GLN A 83 -50.47 -12.52 14.26
N THR A 84 -50.02 -13.72 13.87
CA THR A 84 -48.99 -14.46 14.64
C THR A 84 -47.60 -14.46 14.01
N THR A 85 -47.45 -13.99 12.77
CA THR A 85 -46.17 -14.02 12.02
C THR A 85 -45.33 -12.75 12.13
N GLN A 86 -45.82 -11.67 12.74
CA GLN A 86 -45.05 -10.42 12.88
C GLN A 86 -44.16 -10.37 14.14
N GLN A 87 -44.40 -11.20 15.17
CA GLN A 87 -43.53 -11.24 16.35
C GLN A 87 -42.34 -12.20 16.21
N GLU A 88 -42.40 -13.23 15.35
CA GLU A 88 -41.26 -14.12 15.10
C GLU A 88 -40.23 -13.54 14.10
N GLN A 89 -40.60 -12.56 13.26
CA GLN A 89 -39.67 -11.95 12.31
C GLN A 89 -38.72 -10.92 12.94
N VAL A 90 -39.00 -10.43 14.16
CA VAL A 90 -38.16 -9.41 14.83
C VAL A 90 -37.01 -10.05 15.64
N MET A 91 -37.04 -11.35 15.93
CA MET A 91 -35.96 -12.06 16.64
C MET A 91 -34.93 -12.75 15.74
N ILE A 92 -34.94 -12.52 14.42
CA ILE A 92 -33.93 -13.04 13.48
C ILE A 92 -32.80 -12.02 13.23
N LEU A 93 -32.55 -11.07 14.14
CA LEU A 93 -31.52 -10.05 13.91
C LEU A 93 -30.09 -10.45 14.34
N GLU A 94 -29.92 -11.54 15.10
CA GLU A 94 -28.59 -11.94 15.60
C GLU A 94 -28.36 -13.47 15.61
N GLN A 95 -29.05 -14.25 14.77
CA GLN A 95 -28.52 -15.59 14.51
C GLN A 95 -27.16 -15.42 13.80
N PRO A 96 -26.08 -16.05 14.30
CA PRO A 96 -24.76 -15.85 13.72
C PRO A 96 -24.82 -16.23 12.24
N LEU A 97 -24.44 -15.28 11.40
CA LEU A 97 -24.35 -15.34 9.93
C LEU A 97 -23.76 -16.66 9.39
N LYS A 98 -23.02 -17.38 10.24
CA LYS A 98 -22.44 -18.70 10.03
C LYS A 98 -23.43 -19.79 9.57
N LYS A 99 -24.72 -19.75 9.93
CA LYS A 99 -25.67 -20.83 9.54
C LYS A 99 -26.42 -20.61 8.23
N GLN A 100 -26.52 -19.38 7.71
CA GLN A 100 -27.20 -19.09 6.45
C GLN A 100 -26.29 -19.12 5.22
N ILE A 101 -24.97 -19.22 5.42
CA ILE A 101 -23.99 -19.34 4.33
C ILE A 101 -23.74 -20.83 4.06
N GLN A 102 -24.76 -21.57 3.64
CA GLN A 102 -24.55 -22.68 2.69
C GLN A 102 -24.44 -22.07 1.29
N GLN A 103 -23.61 -21.05 1.14
CA GLN A 103 -23.37 -20.41 -0.15
C GLN A 103 -22.58 -21.39 -0.99
N SER A 104 -23.13 -21.69 -2.18
CA SER A 104 -22.45 -22.38 -3.27
C SER A 104 -20.99 -21.96 -3.37
N ASP A 105 -20.08 -22.90 -3.61
CA ASP A 105 -18.66 -22.61 -3.90
C ASP A 105 -18.45 -21.85 -5.22
N GLN A 106 -19.53 -21.37 -5.84
CA GLN A 106 -19.51 -20.52 -7.03
C GLN A 106 -19.27 -19.06 -6.64
N LEU A 107 -18.37 -18.41 -7.39
CA LEU A 107 -18.08 -16.99 -7.26
C LEU A 107 -19.32 -16.16 -7.56
N ASN A 108 -19.70 -15.28 -6.65
CA ASN A 108 -20.67 -14.24 -6.96
C ASN A 108 -19.93 -13.02 -7.53
N GLU A 109 -19.83 -12.94 -8.86
CA GLU A 109 -19.14 -11.86 -9.59
C GLU A 109 -19.71 -10.46 -9.30
N ASN A 110 -20.92 -10.40 -8.75
CA ASN A 110 -21.62 -9.16 -8.47
C ASN A 110 -21.30 -8.56 -7.10
N GLU A 111 -20.58 -9.30 -6.26
CA GLU A 111 -20.27 -8.92 -4.89
C GLU A 111 -18.78 -8.58 -4.76
N PRO A 112 -18.40 -7.78 -3.76
CA PRO A 112 -17.00 -7.48 -3.49
C PRO A 112 -16.20 -8.76 -3.28
N HIS A 113 -15.09 -8.89 -4.00
CA HIS A 113 -14.16 -10.01 -3.85
C HIS A 113 -12.76 -9.60 -4.28
N ILE A 114 -11.74 -10.24 -3.70
CA ILE A 114 -10.35 -10.05 -4.11
C ILE A 114 -9.97 -11.23 -4.96
N ARG A 115 -9.58 -10.95 -6.20
CA ARG A 115 -8.98 -11.94 -7.09
C ARG A 115 -7.48 -11.95 -6.84
N ILE A 116 -6.95 -13.12 -6.52
CA ILE A 116 -5.55 -13.35 -6.20
C ILE A 116 -4.97 -14.25 -7.28
N SER A 117 -4.28 -13.65 -8.23
CA SER A 117 -3.63 -14.37 -9.33
C SER A 117 -2.19 -14.68 -8.96
N VAL A 118 -1.75 -15.93 -9.17
CA VAL A 118 -0.40 -16.40 -8.90
C VAL A 118 0.28 -16.72 -10.22
N PHE A 119 1.47 -16.18 -10.43
CA PHE A 119 2.28 -16.44 -11.61
C PHE A 119 3.77 -16.46 -11.25
N LYS A 120 4.55 -17.19 -12.03
CA LYS A 120 6.01 -17.15 -11.94
C LYS A 120 6.60 -15.83 -12.43
N GLN A 121 7.69 -15.43 -11.80
CA GLN A 121 8.55 -14.38 -12.33
C GLN A 121 8.98 -14.76 -13.76
N HIS A 122 8.86 -13.81 -14.69
CA HIS A 122 9.07 -13.97 -16.14
C HIS A 122 8.00 -14.75 -16.90
N SER A 123 6.97 -15.27 -16.24
CA SER A 123 5.81 -15.85 -16.91
C SER A 123 4.68 -14.82 -16.99
N SER A 124 4.09 -14.67 -18.17
CA SER A 124 2.80 -13.98 -18.31
C SER A 124 1.61 -14.90 -18.07
N GLN A 125 1.85 -16.21 -17.97
CA GLN A 125 0.81 -17.20 -17.72
C GLN A 125 0.48 -17.24 -16.23
N ILE A 126 -0.82 -17.15 -15.92
CA ILE A 126 -1.35 -17.34 -14.57
C ILE A 126 -1.30 -18.84 -14.27
N ASP A 127 -0.57 -19.20 -13.23
CA ASP A 127 -0.40 -20.58 -12.79
C ASP A 127 -1.57 -21.05 -11.91
N ALA A 128 -2.10 -20.15 -11.09
CA ALA A 128 -3.27 -20.40 -10.25
C ALA A 128 -4.03 -19.11 -9.97
N GLU A 129 -5.34 -19.25 -9.71
CA GLU A 129 -6.20 -18.12 -9.35
C GLU A 129 -7.08 -18.49 -8.16
N TYR A 130 -7.18 -17.57 -7.21
CA TYR A 130 -7.97 -17.72 -6.00
C TYR A 130 -8.90 -16.53 -5.85
N PHE A 131 -10.10 -16.79 -5.33
CA PHE A 131 -11.08 -15.75 -5.06
C PHE A 131 -11.34 -15.71 -3.56
N LEU A 132 -11.00 -14.58 -2.95
CA LEU A 132 -11.32 -14.28 -1.57
C LEU A 132 -12.63 -13.50 -1.53
N GLN A 133 -13.67 -14.11 -0.97
CA GLN A 133 -15.00 -13.52 -0.83
C GLN A 133 -15.57 -13.94 0.52
N TYR A 134 -16.15 -13.00 1.28
CA TYR A 134 -16.71 -13.26 2.61
C TYR A 134 -15.74 -13.84 3.63
N ASP A 135 -14.52 -13.29 3.68
CA ASP A 135 -13.47 -13.74 4.60
C ASP A 135 -13.15 -15.25 4.44
N ARG A 136 -13.30 -15.78 3.21
CA ARG A 136 -12.90 -17.14 2.83
C ARG A 136 -12.40 -17.22 1.40
N ILE A 137 -11.47 -18.13 1.15
CA ILE A 137 -11.17 -18.57 -0.22
C ILE A 137 -12.31 -19.49 -0.67
N LEU A 138 -12.83 -19.30 -1.88
CA LEU A 138 -13.88 -20.17 -2.41
C LEU A 138 -13.42 -21.65 -2.40
N GLY A 139 -14.27 -22.55 -1.91
CA GLY A 139 -13.94 -23.96 -1.67
C GLY A 139 -13.28 -24.25 -0.30
N ASN A 140 -12.94 -23.23 0.49
CA ASN A 140 -12.38 -23.39 1.83
C ASN A 140 -13.36 -22.93 2.93
N GLU A 141 -13.06 -23.32 4.17
CA GLU A 141 -13.78 -22.87 5.36
C GLU A 141 -13.55 -21.38 5.65
N TYR A 142 -14.51 -20.77 6.33
CA TYR A 142 -14.42 -19.38 6.80
C TYR A 142 -13.26 -19.19 7.79
N LYS A 143 -12.37 -18.22 7.51
CA LYS A 143 -11.23 -17.91 8.38
C LYS A 143 -10.85 -16.43 8.28
N ASN A 144 -10.62 -15.80 9.43
CA ASN A 144 -10.09 -14.43 9.47
C ASN A 144 -8.60 -14.34 9.09
N GLU A 145 -7.92 -15.49 8.99
CA GLU A 145 -6.53 -15.60 8.54
C GLU A 145 -6.45 -16.64 7.43
N ILE A 146 -6.06 -16.18 6.23
CA ILE A 146 -5.80 -17.01 5.06
C ILE A 146 -4.31 -17.27 4.98
N THR A 147 -3.93 -18.54 4.92
CA THR A 147 -2.54 -19.00 4.93
C THR A 147 -2.02 -19.25 3.52
N ILE A 148 -0.80 -18.76 3.24
CA ILE A 148 -0.14 -18.90 1.94
C ILE A 148 1.17 -19.67 2.14
N GLY A 149 1.41 -20.72 1.36
CA GLY A 149 2.63 -21.51 1.49
C GLY A 149 2.75 -22.63 0.46
N ARG A 150 3.68 -23.56 0.69
CA ARG A 150 3.88 -24.72 -0.21
C ARG A 150 2.94 -25.89 0.12
N LYS A 151 2.55 -26.66 -0.90
CA LYS A 151 1.81 -27.91 -0.71
C LYS A 151 2.69 -28.97 -0.04
N LYS A 152 2.18 -29.66 0.98
CA LYS A 152 2.87 -30.80 1.59
C LYS A 152 2.82 -31.99 0.63
N GLN A 153 3.97 -32.61 0.35
CA GLN A 153 3.99 -33.94 -0.26
C GLN A 153 3.42 -34.92 0.77
N GLN A 154 2.18 -35.33 0.53
CA GLN A 154 1.49 -36.58 0.90
C GLN A 154 1.87 -37.38 2.17
N ASP A 155 2.41 -36.76 3.22
CA ASP A 155 2.65 -37.44 4.50
C ASP A 155 1.48 -37.22 5.47
N ASP A 156 0.72 -38.28 5.70
CA ASP A 156 -0.16 -38.62 6.83
C ASP A 156 -0.99 -37.50 7.51
N ASN A 157 -2.23 -37.41 7.02
CA ASN A 157 -3.52 -37.28 7.71
C ASN A 157 -3.84 -36.17 8.73
N LYS A 158 -2.93 -35.30 9.19
CA LYS A 158 -3.31 -34.23 10.15
C LYS A 158 -2.62 -32.87 10.02
N SER A 159 -1.79 -32.62 9.00
CA SER A 159 -1.06 -31.35 8.96
C SER A 159 -1.84 -30.21 8.31
N GLU A 160 -1.80 -29.05 8.98
CA GLU A 160 -2.25 -27.71 8.56
C GLU A 160 -2.21 -27.52 7.02
N ASN A 161 -3.39 -27.49 6.42
CA ASN A 161 -3.56 -27.16 5.00
C ASN A 161 -3.41 -25.65 4.82
N CYS A 162 -2.62 -25.24 3.82
CA CYS A 162 -2.64 -23.85 3.37
C CYS A 162 -3.93 -23.57 2.62
N ASP A 163 -4.38 -22.33 2.68
CA ASP A 163 -5.56 -21.89 1.94
C ASP A 163 -5.20 -21.52 0.49
N ILE A 164 -4.01 -20.98 0.28
CA ILE A 164 -3.43 -20.65 -1.03
C ILE A 164 -2.10 -21.41 -1.18
N TYR A 165 -2.00 -22.22 -2.22
CA TYR A 165 -0.80 -22.99 -2.52
C TYR A 165 0.00 -22.32 -3.62
N LEU A 166 1.28 -22.06 -3.35
CA LEU A 166 2.16 -21.58 -4.40
C LEU A 166 2.47 -22.74 -5.37
N PRO A 167 2.33 -22.51 -6.70
CA PRO A 167 2.63 -23.51 -7.69
C PRO A 167 4.12 -23.85 -7.57
N HIS A 168 4.43 -25.14 -7.69
CA HIS A 168 5.77 -25.72 -7.62
C HIS A 168 6.29 -26.02 -6.20
N GLY A 169 6.93 -27.18 -6.08
CA GLY A 169 7.68 -27.62 -4.89
C GLY A 169 8.97 -26.84 -4.70
N ASP A 170 8.88 -25.51 -4.80
CA ASP A 170 10.01 -24.64 -4.56
C ASP A 170 10.46 -24.81 -3.10
N LYS A 171 11.64 -25.41 -2.94
CA LYS A 171 12.20 -25.77 -1.63
C LYS A 171 12.42 -24.53 -0.75
N ASN A 172 12.52 -23.38 -1.40
CA ASN A 172 12.68 -22.05 -0.84
C ASN A 172 11.41 -21.52 -0.16
N VAL A 173 10.22 -21.99 -0.57
CA VAL A 173 8.95 -21.62 0.04
C VAL A 173 8.73 -22.47 1.30
N GLU A 174 8.42 -21.81 2.43
CA GLU A 174 8.09 -22.50 3.67
C GLU A 174 6.67 -23.08 3.63
N LYS A 175 6.40 -24.08 4.48
CA LYS A 175 5.07 -24.70 4.58
C LYS A 175 4.00 -23.65 4.86
N LEU A 176 4.28 -22.74 5.78
CA LEU A 176 3.44 -21.59 6.10
C LEU A 176 4.31 -20.33 5.93
N HIS A 177 4.19 -19.65 4.79
CA HIS A 177 5.11 -18.57 4.42
C HIS A 177 4.63 -17.20 4.90
N CYS A 178 3.39 -16.85 4.55
CA CYS A 178 2.76 -15.62 5.00
C CYS A 178 1.28 -15.83 5.28
N LYS A 179 0.67 -14.85 5.95
CA LYS A 179 -0.76 -14.82 6.26
C LYS A 179 -1.40 -13.56 5.71
N LEU A 180 -2.63 -13.71 5.27
CA LEU A 180 -3.53 -12.65 4.86
C LEU A 180 -4.64 -12.54 5.92
N SER A 181 -4.65 -11.44 6.66
CA SER A 181 -5.70 -11.12 7.63
C SER A 181 -6.87 -10.42 6.96
N THR A 182 -8.07 -10.93 7.22
CA THR A 182 -9.34 -10.40 6.72
C THR A 182 -10.24 -9.90 7.84
N GLU A 183 -9.74 -9.82 9.08
CA GLU A 183 -10.51 -9.37 10.26
C GLU A 183 -11.16 -7.99 10.07
N LYS A 184 -10.49 -7.10 9.34
CA LYS A 184 -10.98 -5.76 8.97
C LYS A 184 -11.47 -5.67 7.51
N GLY A 185 -11.67 -6.81 6.88
CA GLY A 185 -11.98 -6.96 5.46
C GLY A 185 -13.48 -6.86 5.20
N PHE A 186 -14.11 -7.98 4.85
CA PHE A 186 -15.49 -7.99 4.34
C PHE A 186 -16.51 -7.71 5.46
N SER A 187 -16.36 -8.36 6.61
CA SER A 187 -17.23 -8.20 7.78
C SER A 187 -17.24 -6.76 8.30
N TYR A 188 -16.08 -6.11 8.40
CA TYR A 188 -15.93 -4.73 8.90
C TYR A 188 -16.69 -3.70 8.05
N SER A 189 -16.78 -3.95 6.74
CA SER A 189 -17.50 -3.10 5.80
C SER A 189 -19.02 -3.00 6.06
N ASN A 190 -19.58 -3.90 6.87
CA ASN A 190 -20.99 -3.93 7.21
C ASN A 190 -21.29 -3.45 8.64
N LEU A 191 -20.27 -3.07 9.42
CA LEU A 191 -20.46 -2.60 10.78
C LEU A 191 -20.96 -1.15 10.81
N LEU A 192 -21.94 -0.88 11.68
CA LEU A 192 -22.39 0.47 12.01
C LEU A 192 -21.35 1.11 12.94
N THR A 193 -20.40 1.84 12.35
CA THR A 193 -19.37 2.56 13.11
C THR A 193 -19.98 3.75 13.84
N LYS A 194 -19.31 4.25 14.90
CA LYS A 194 -19.75 5.46 15.62
C LYS A 194 -19.93 6.66 14.68
N SER A 195 -19.06 6.81 13.68
CA SER A 195 -19.16 7.88 12.68
C SER A 195 -20.39 7.71 11.79
N VAL A 196 -20.72 6.48 11.40
CA VAL A 196 -21.93 6.17 10.63
C VAL A 196 -23.19 6.41 11.47
N LEU A 197 -23.20 5.99 12.73
CA LEU A 197 -24.30 6.24 13.66
C LEU A 197 -24.51 7.74 13.91
N LEU A 198 -23.43 8.50 14.12
CA LEU A 198 -23.48 9.95 14.28
C LEU A 198 -24.01 10.63 13.02
N PHE A 199 -23.57 10.17 11.85
CA PHE A 199 -24.08 10.67 10.58
C PHE A 199 -25.59 10.45 10.44
N PHE A 200 -26.09 9.27 10.75
CA PHE A 200 -27.54 9.01 10.71
C PHE A 200 -28.30 9.77 11.80
N SER A 201 -27.74 9.92 13.01
CA SER A 201 -28.38 10.70 14.07
C SER A 201 -28.49 12.18 13.73
N LEU A 202 -27.56 12.75 12.97
CA LEU A 202 -27.67 14.12 12.45
C LEU A 202 -28.92 14.29 11.57
N PHE A 203 -29.24 13.32 10.71
CA PHE A 203 -30.47 13.38 9.90
C PHE A 203 -31.72 13.17 10.74
N ARG A 204 -31.65 12.41 11.82
CA ARG A 204 -32.78 12.21 12.73
C ARG A 204 -33.08 13.46 13.55
N LEU A 205 -32.05 14.12 14.09
CA LEU A 205 -32.20 15.22 15.04
C LEU A 205 -32.28 16.60 14.38
N ASN A 206 -31.78 16.76 13.15
CA ASN A 206 -31.72 18.05 12.48
C ASN A 206 -32.64 18.12 11.24
N LYS A 207 -33.70 18.94 11.34
CA LYS A 207 -34.69 19.16 10.27
C LYS A 207 -34.07 19.67 8.96
N TYR A 208 -32.96 20.40 9.02
CA TYR A 208 -32.25 20.87 7.83
C TYR A 208 -31.43 19.77 7.17
N ALA A 209 -30.81 18.88 7.97
CA ALA A 209 -30.07 17.75 7.45
C ALA A 209 -30.98 16.81 6.64
N ILE A 210 -32.23 16.61 7.07
CA ILE A 210 -33.23 15.80 6.33
C ILE A 210 -33.37 16.28 4.87
N LYS A 211 -33.33 17.60 4.64
CA LYS A 211 -33.48 18.21 3.31
C LYS A 211 -32.26 18.02 2.39
N VAL A 212 -31.13 17.53 2.91
CA VAL A 212 -29.94 17.27 2.09
C VAL A 212 -30.27 16.23 1.01
N PRO A 213 -29.91 16.47 -0.27
CA PRO A 213 -30.17 15.53 -1.35
C PRO A 213 -29.55 14.16 -1.09
N PHE A 214 -30.23 13.10 -1.56
CA PHE A 214 -29.76 11.72 -1.37
C PHE A 214 -28.37 11.47 -1.96
N SER A 215 -28.04 12.11 -3.09
CA SER A 215 -26.69 12.04 -3.70
C SER A 215 -25.61 12.53 -2.75
N VAL A 216 -25.85 13.63 -2.04
CA VAL A 216 -24.93 14.20 -1.05
C VAL A 216 -24.83 13.30 0.17
N LYS A 217 -25.96 12.80 0.69
CA LYS A 217 -25.97 11.82 1.80
C LYS A 217 -25.15 10.58 1.45
N LYS A 218 -25.33 10.06 0.24
CA LYS A 218 -24.57 8.92 -0.28
C LYS A 218 -23.07 9.23 -0.36
N HIS A 219 -22.70 10.43 -0.81
CA HIS A 219 -21.30 10.85 -0.89
C HIS A 219 -20.66 10.95 0.50
N ILE A 220 -21.33 11.60 1.46
CA ILE A 220 -20.85 11.68 2.84
C ILE A 220 -20.75 10.28 3.45
N TYR A 221 -21.78 9.43 3.26
CA TYR A 221 -21.74 8.05 3.73
C TYR A 221 -20.54 7.28 3.15
N SER A 222 -20.24 7.45 1.86
CA SER A 222 -19.07 6.81 1.24
C SER A 222 -17.73 7.29 1.78
N PHE A 223 -17.69 8.50 2.35
CA PHE A 223 -16.50 9.07 2.98
C PHE A 223 -16.32 8.60 4.43
N ILE A 224 -17.41 8.55 5.21
CA ILE A 224 -17.37 8.13 6.63
C ILE A 224 -17.35 6.62 6.80
N LYS A 225 -17.81 5.86 5.79
CA LYS A 225 -17.82 4.42 5.81
C LYS A 225 -16.37 3.94 5.78
N GLU A 226 -16.00 3.15 6.78
CA GLU A 226 -14.68 2.55 6.82
C GLU A 226 -14.53 1.59 5.64
N LYS A 227 -13.44 1.77 4.89
CA LYS A 227 -13.13 0.92 3.75
C LYS A 227 -12.65 -0.43 4.27
N PRO A 228 -12.98 -1.55 3.58
CA PRO A 228 -12.38 -2.84 3.86
C PRO A 228 -10.86 -2.75 3.86
N GLN A 229 -10.22 -3.35 4.86
CA GLN A 229 -8.78 -3.39 5.03
C GLN A 229 -8.31 -4.84 5.16
N PHE A 230 -7.36 -5.20 4.32
CA PHE A 230 -6.73 -6.52 4.31
C PHE A 230 -5.26 -6.34 4.61
N TYR A 231 -4.67 -7.24 5.39
CA TYR A 231 -3.28 -7.11 5.77
C TYR A 231 -2.49 -8.36 5.47
N ILE A 232 -1.26 -8.20 5.00
CA ILE A 232 -0.31 -9.29 4.84
C ILE A 232 0.78 -9.25 5.90
N THR A 233 1.12 -10.42 6.45
CA THR A 233 2.23 -10.64 7.35
C THR A 233 3.09 -11.80 6.86
N ASP A 234 4.40 -11.58 6.76
CA ASP A 234 5.37 -12.66 6.63
C ASP A 234 5.62 -13.36 7.99
N ASN A 235 5.71 -14.70 7.98
CA ASN A 235 5.91 -15.54 9.16
C ASN A 235 7.38 -15.77 9.53
N ALA A 236 8.23 -14.74 9.40
CA ALA A 236 9.66 -14.82 9.66
C ALA A 236 10.37 -15.90 8.83
N THR A 237 9.98 -16.01 7.56
CA THR A 237 10.50 -17.03 6.66
C THR A 237 11.94 -16.76 6.28
N LYS A 238 12.70 -17.81 5.93
CA LYS A 238 14.11 -17.63 5.55
C LYS A 238 14.27 -16.68 4.38
N ILE A 239 13.38 -16.71 3.38
CA ILE A 239 13.52 -15.91 2.15
C ILE A 239 12.83 -14.57 2.28
N GLY A 240 11.77 -14.50 3.08
CA GLY A 240 10.93 -13.33 3.22
C GLY A 240 9.85 -13.26 2.16
N THR A 241 8.98 -12.29 2.37
CA THR A 241 7.93 -11.86 1.45
C THR A 241 8.23 -10.42 1.10
N PHE A 242 8.15 -10.08 -0.18
CA PHE A 242 8.49 -8.75 -0.67
C PHE A 242 7.29 -8.09 -1.35
N ILE A 243 7.14 -6.78 -1.19
CA ILE A 243 6.13 -5.97 -1.87
C ILE A 243 6.79 -5.25 -3.04
N LYS A 244 6.17 -5.27 -4.22
CA LYS A 244 6.66 -4.49 -5.37
C LYS A 244 6.55 -2.99 -5.11
N ILE A 245 7.63 -2.27 -5.36
CA ILE A 245 7.64 -0.82 -5.44
C ILE A 245 7.21 -0.46 -6.85
N LYS A 246 6.02 0.12 -7.01
CA LYS A 246 5.53 0.58 -8.32
C LYS A 246 6.29 1.85 -8.72
N LYS A 247 6.51 2.03 -10.02
CA LYS A 247 7.12 3.26 -10.55
C LYS A 247 6.34 4.51 -10.14
N ASP A 248 5.01 4.50 -10.21
CA ASP A 248 4.22 5.68 -9.88
C ASP A 248 4.03 5.90 -8.36
N ASN A 249 4.60 5.03 -7.52
CA ASN A 249 4.44 5.08 -6.06
C ASN A 249 5.80 5.00 -5.36
N ILE A 250 6.42 6.17 -5.18
CA ILE A 250 7.67 6.31 -4.41
C ILE A 250 7.47 5.82 -2.97
N LYS A 251 8.41 5.03 -2.47
CA LYS A 251 8.33 4.47 -1.10
C LYS A 251 9.38 5.09 -0.19
N LEU A 252 8.96 5.51 1.00
CA LEU A 252 9.86 5.96 2.05
C LEU A 252 10.78 4.81 2.49
N MET A 253 12.09 5.04 2.49
CA MET A 253 13.07 4.06 2.93
C MET A 253 13.08 3.94 4.45
N GLN A 254 13.21 2.70 4.94
CA GLN A 254 13.17 2.39 6.37
C GLN A 254 14.50 1.81 6.83
N LEU A 255 14.93 2.19 8.04
CA LEU A 255 16.12 1.64 8.68
C LEU A 255 16.01 0.13 8.83
N HIS A 256 17.10 -0.59 8.57
CA HIS A 256 17.18 -2.05 8.61
C HIS A 256 16.19 -2.75 7.69
N ASN A 257 15.72 -2.08 6.63
CA ASN A 257 14.90 -2.76 5.65
C ASN A 257 15.77 -3.43 4.58
N THR A 258 15.24 -4.49 3.97
CA THR A 258 15.88 -5.19 2.85
C THR A 258 15.13 -4.92 1.57
N TYR A 259 15.86 -4.68 0.50
CA TYR A 259 15.33 -4.51 -0.85
C TYR A 259 15.91 -5.60 -1.76
N LEU A 260 15.09 -6.08 -2.67
CA LEU A 260 15.45 -7.04 -3.71
C LEU A 260 15.35 -6.35 -5.05
N ILE A 261 16.43 -6.44 -5.82
CA ILE A 261 16.52 -5.97 -7.19
C ILE A 261 16.95 -7.13 -8.09
N GLY A 262 16.44 -7.16 -9.32
CA GLY A 262 16.68 -8.29 -10.21
C GLY A 262 16.04 -9.59 -9.69
N ALA A 263 16.70 -10.73 -9.94
CA ALA A 263 16.19 -12.03 -9.50
C ALA A 263 16.51 -12.30 -8.02
N ASP A 264 17.76 -12.06 -7.62
CA ASP A 264 18.37 -12.58 -6.38
C ASP A 264 19.36 -11.60 -5.73
N THR A 265 19.37 -10.32 -6.13
CA THR A 265 20.32 -9.34 -5.60
C THR A 265 19.69 -8.49 -4.52
N TYR A 266 20.23 -8.57 -3.31
CA TYR A 266 19.70 -7.88 -2.15
C TYR A 266 20.57 -6.69 -1.77
N PHE A 267 19.94 -5.64 -1.25
CA PHE A 267 20.65 -4.66 -0.44
C PHE A 267 19.91 -4.33 0.84
N HIS A 268 20.68 -4.00 1.88
CA HIS A 268 20.20 -3.81 3.23
C HIS A 268 20.50 -2.39 3.70
N VAL A 269 19.49 -1.67 4.18
CA VAL A 269 19.67 -0.33 4.76
C VAL A 269 20.25 -0.46 6.15
N LEU A 270 21.51 -0.05 6.33
CA LEU A 270 22.24 -0.20 7.59
C LEU A 270 22.06 1.02 8.50
N GLU A 271 22.13 2.22 7.94
CA GLU A 271 21.99 3.48 8.69
C GLU A 271 21.24 4.49 7.81
N ILE A 272 20.38 5.30 8.42
CA ILE A 272 19.64 6.35 7.73
C ILE A 272 19.55 7.58 8.64
N LYS A 273 20.01 8.72 8.10
CA LYS A 273 19.80 10.04 8.70
C LYS A 273 19.10 10.91 7.66
N SER A 274 17.87 11.31 7.98
CA SER A 274 17.01 12.07 7.06
C SER A 274 16.84 13.52 7.49
N LYS A 275 16.47 13.75 8.76
CA LYS A 275 16.12 15.06 9.31
C LYS A 275 17.28 15.64 10.13
N SER A 276 17.35 16.97 10.19
CA SER A 276 18.29 17.66 11.07
C SER A 276 17.92 17.39 12.52
N THR A 277 18.91 17.03 13.33
CA THR A 277 18.69 16.89 14.77
C THR A 277 18.66 18.31 15.35
N GLN A 278 17.48 18.95 15.36
CA GLN A 278 17.29 20.31 15.89
C GLN A 278 17.53 20.44 17.41
N THR A 279 18.13 19.44 18.06
CA THR A 279 18.48 19.47 19.48
C THR A 279 19.61 20.46 19.74
N LYS A 280 19.20 21.72 19.93
CA LYS A 280 19.83 22.81 20.71
C LYS A 280 21.36 22.70 20.89
N ILE A 281 22.10 23.46 20.07
CA ILE A 281 23.34 24.17 20.44
C ILE A 281 24.52 23.27 20.89
N LYS A 282 24.50 21.96 20.68
CA LYS A 282 25.75 21.18 20.79
C LYS A 282 26.56 21.43 19.53
N LYS A 283 27.59 22.28 19.68
CA LYS A 283 28.67 22.63 18.74
C LYS A 283 28.58 21.80 17.46
N ILE A 284 28.27 22.46 16.34
CA ILE A 284 28.49 21.95 14.99
C ILE A 284 29.87 21.30 15.04
N LYS A 285 29.92 19.97 15.13
CA LYS A 285 31.20 19.27 15.00
C LYS A 285 31.67 19.64 13.61
N ASP A 286 32.92 20.08 13.54
CA ASP A 286 33.56 20.56 12.33
C ASP A 286 33.17 19.67 11.13
N GLN A 287 32.76 20.28 10.03
CA GLN A 287 32.42 19.59 8.78
C GLN A 287 33.58 18.65 8.36
N ASN A 288 34.83 19.05 8.64
CA ASN A 288 36.00 18.18 8.48
C ASN A 288 35.87 16.86 9.24
N SER A 289 35.35 16.88 10.47
CA SER A 289 35.16 15.67 11.28
C SER A 289 34.15 14.69 10.67
N PHE A 290 33.17 15.19 9.90
CA PHE A 290 32.25 14.32 9.15
C PHE A 290 32.99 13.65 7.97
N TYR A 291 33.77 14.41 7.20
CA TYR A 291 34.57 13.84 6.11
C TYR A 291 35.64 12.86 6.60
N TYR A 292 36.29 13.11 7.74
CA TYR A 292 37.17 12.13 8.39
C TYR A 292 36.44 10.82 8.71
N ALA A 293 35.19 10.90 9.18
CA ALA A 293 34.39 9.71 9.46
C ALA A 293 34.07 8.92 8.17
N LEU A 294 33.77 9.62 7.06
CA LEU A 294 33.56 9.02 5.75
C LEU A 294 34.86 8.40 5.20
N ALA A 295 36.00 9.09 5.33
CA ALA A 295 37.29 8.61 4.85
C ALA A 295 37.69 7.33 5.59
N LYS A 296 37.42 7.28 6.90
CA LYS A 296 37.57 6.07 7.72
C LYS A 296 36.69 4.92 7.25
N GLU A 297 35.39 5.16 6.96
CA GLU A 297 34.49 4.13 6.43
C GLU A 297 34.94 3.62 5.05
N HIS A 298 35.50 4.51 4.21
CA HIS A 298 36.05 4.15 2.91
C HIS A 298 37.31 3.28 3.04
N ILE A 299 38.30 3.70 3.83
CA ILE A 299 39.58 2.99 3.98
C ILE A 299 39.40 1.66 4.70
N ILE A 300 38.65 1.63 5.80
CA ILE A 300 38.55 0.43 6.64
C ILE A 300 37.59 -0.60 6.05
N LYS A 301 36.45 -0.16 5.49
CA LYS A 301 35.39 -1.08 5.04
C LYS A 301 35.26 -1.17 3.53
N GLY A 302 36.06 -0.41 2.77
CA GLY A 302 35.91 -0.31 1.32
C GLY A 302 34.58 0.33 0.89
N THR A 303 33.98 1.15 1.76
CA THR A 303 32.67 1.76 1.48
C THR A 303 32.81 2.81 0.38
N LYS A 304 31.97 2.73 -0.66
CA LYS A 304 31.90 3.74 -1.72
C LYS A 304 31.00 4.89 -1.29
N ILE A 305 31.50 6.11 -1.40
CA ILE A 305 30.78 7.32 -0.97
C ILE A 305 30.31 8.08 -2.21
N HIS A 306 29.07 8.55 -2.20
CA HIS A 306 28.43 9.24 -3.31
C HIS A 306 27.71 10.49 -2.84
N GLY A 307 27.52 11.47 -3.73
CA GLY A 307 26.77 12.69 -3.46
C GLY A 307 27.62 13.88 -3.01
N PHE A 308 28.94 13.84 -3.22
CA PHE A 308 29.81 14.99 -3.03
C PHE A 308 29.58 16.04 -4.13
N SER A 309 29.61 17.32 -3.76
CA SER A 309 29.94 18.38 -4.72
C SER A 309 31.40 18.26 -5.17
N LEU A 310 31.79 19.02 -6.20
CA LEU A 310 33.18 19.07 -6.66
C LEU A 310 34.14 19.48 -5.52
N GLU A 311 33.80 20.56 -4.81
CA GLU A 311 34.58 21.08 -3.68
C GLU A 311 34.67 20.06 -2.53
N GLU A 312 33.55 19.42 -2.18
CA GLU A 312 33.53 18.39 -1.13
C GLU A 312 34.38 17.17 -1.53
N SER A 313 34.42 16.83 -2.82
CA SER A 313 35.24 15.73 -3.33
C SER A 313 36.74 16.03 -3.19
N GLU A 314 37.18 17.24 -3.49
CA GLU A 314 38.58 17.68 -3.31
C GLU A 314 38.99 17.68 -1.84
N GLN A 315 38.12 18.19 -0.96
CA GLN A 315 38.33 18.16 0.48
C GLN A 315 38.41 16.72 1.01
N PHE A 316 37.48 15.85 0.57
CA PHE A 316 37.48 14.44 0.93
C PHE A 316 38.77 13.73 0.48
N ASN A 317 39.24 13.99 -0.74
CA ASN A 317 40.47 13.39 -1.27
C ASN A 317 41.72 13.84 -0.49
N THR A 318 41.77 15.12 -0.10
CA THR A 318 42.85 15.64 0.76
C THR A 318 42.90 14.89 2.09
N LEU A 319 41.74 14.77 2.76
CA LEU A 319 41.61 14.05 4.03
C LEU A 319 41.89 12.55 3.89
N LEU A 320 41.52 11.95 2.76
CA LEU A 320 41.78 10.55 2.45
C LEU A 320 43.28 10.27 2.34
N ASN A 321 44.02 11.16 1.67
CA ASN A 321 45.47 11.05 1.55
C ASN A 321 46.17 11.25 2.89
N GLU A 322 45.72 12.22 3.69
CA GLU A 322 46.20 12.42 5.05
C GLU A 322 45.99 11.18 5.93
N PHE A 323 44.82 10.55 5.86
CA PHE A 323 44.50 9.35 6.63
C PHE A 323 45.34 8.12 6.19
N ARG A 324 45.84 8.11 4.94
CA ARG A 324 46.74 7.05 4.45
C ARG A 324 48.16 7.22 4.95
N THR A 325 48.64 8.46 5.09
CA THR A 325 50.02 8.76 5.51
C THR A 325 50.20 8.79 7.03
N THR A 326 49.17 9.20 7.77
CA THR A 326 49.22 9.25 9.23
C THR A 326 48.78 7.92 9.85
N ASP A 327 49.53 7.43 10.84
CA ASP A 327 49.17 6.26 11.67
C ASP A 327 47.99 6.54 12.64
N LEU A 328 47.14 7.53 12.31
CA LEU A 328 45.95 7.95 13.05
C LEU A 328 44.84 6.88 13.11
N ARG A 329 45.09 5.67 12.63
CA ARG A 329 44.16 4.52 12.63
C ARG A 329 43.58 4.20 14.00
N ARG A 330 44.20 4.64 15.12
CA ARG A 330 43.94 4.06 16.45
C ARG A 330 43.10 4.86 17.46
N LYS A 331 42.76 6.15 17.31
CA LYS A 331 42.31 6.90 18.51
C LYS A 331 40.88 7.43 18.61
N VAL A 332 40.06 7.51 17.55
CA VAL A 332 38.68 8.03 17.72
C VAL A 332 37.62 7.22 16.97
N SER A 333 36.58 6.83 17.69
CA SER A 333 35.39 6.18 17.14
C SER A 333 34.39 7.23 16.63
N HIS A 334 34.58 7.68 15.39
CA HIS A 334 33.60 8.54 14.73
C HIS A 334 32.42 7.69 14.23
N LYS A 335 31.23 7.92 14.78
CA LYS A 335 29.97 7.34 14.27
C LYS A 335 29.27 8.38 13.39
N LEU A 336 28.86 8.01 12.18
CA LEU A 336 28.22 8.93 11.22
C LEU A 336 26.96 9.60 11.79
N ASN A 337 26.17 8.87 12.59
CA ASN A 337 24.96 9.39 13.23
C ASN A 337 25.20 10.59 14.19
N GLN A 338 26.44 10.90 14.54
CA GLN A 338 26.77 12.04 15.42
C GLN A 338 26.84 13.38 14.68
N TYR A 339 26.84 13.38 13.35
CA TYR A 339 27.01 14.59 12.54
C TYR A 339 25.67 15.03 11.96
N ASP A 340 25.46 16.34 11.83
CA ASP A 340 24.24 16.90 11.24
C ASP A 340 24.31 17.00 9.72
N ARG A 341 24.43 15.84 9.07
CA ARG A 341 24.36 15.70 7.62
C ARG A 341 23.44 14.52 7.27
N PRO A 342 22.52 14.68 6.32
CA PRO A 342 21.75 13.56 5.79
C PRO A 342 22.66 12.53 5.13
N PHE A 343 22.42 11.27 5.45
CA PHE A 343 23.07 10.18 4.74
C PHE A 343 22.22 8.92 4.75
N LEU A 344 22.43 8.07 3.76
CA LEU A 344 21.87 6.73 3.66
C LEU A 344 23.02 5.75 3.43
N LYS A 345 23.16 4.81 4.34
CA LYS A 345 24.17 3.75 4.23
C LYS A 345 23.49 2.41 4.01
N PHE A 346 23.94 1.68 3.00
CA PHE A 346 23.44 0.35 2.70
C PHE A 346 24.54 -0.57 2.19
N SER A 347 24.29 -1.88 2.25
CA SER A 347 25.22 -2.89 1.74
C SER A 347 24.53 -3.82 0.75
N PHE A 348 25.21 -4.14 -0.34
CA PHE A 348 24.80 -5.20 -1.25
C PHE A 348 25.29 -6.54 -0.75
N ASN A 349 24.41 -7.53 -0.84
CA ASN A 349 24.76 -8.93 -0.76
C ASN A 349 24.40 -9.56 -2.10
N SER A 350 25.41 -9.78 -2.93
CA SER A 350 25.26 -10.52 -4.19
C SER A 350 25.94 -11.88 -4.05
N PRO A 351 25.20 -12.99 -4.20
CA PRO A 351 25.78 -14.33 -4.20
C PRO A 351 26.86 -14.50 -5.27
N SER A 352 26.69 -13.83 -6.41
CA SER A 352 27.60 -13.95 -7.55
C SER A 352 28.98 -13.32 -7.35
N ILE A 353 29.09 -12.32 -6.46
CA ILE A 353 30.32 -11.52 -6.31
C ILE A 353 31.10 -11.92 -5.05
N ASN A 354 30.52 -12.72 -4.14
CA ASN A 354 31.12 -13.14 -2.85
C ASN A 354 31.73 -11.98 -2.02
N GLN A 355 31.40 -10.73 -2.36
CA GLN A 355 31.91 -9.53 -1.73
C GLN A 355 30.74 -8.64 -1.33
N ILE A 356 30.70 -8.29 -0.05
CA ILE A 356 29.76 -7.29 0.46
C ILE A 356 30.27 -5.92 0.06
N GLN A 357 29.54 -5.23 -0.81
CA GLN A 357 29.86 -3.85 -1.18
C GLN A 357 28.99 -2.89 -0.36
N SER A 358 29.62 -2.01 0.40
CA SER A 358 28.91 -0.98 1.17
C SER A 358 28.92 0.34 0.42
N HIS A 359 27.81 1.07 0.48
CA HIS A 359 27.64 2.39 -0.12
C HIS A 359 27.09 3.37 0.91
N ILE A 360 27.55 4.61 0.84
CA ILE A 360 27.00 5.75 1.58
C ILE A 360 26.62 6.82 0.56
N PHE A 361 25.35 7.22 0.56
CA PHE A 361 24.86 8.40 -0.12
C PHE A 361 24.78 9.54 0.88
N ILE A 362 25.33 10.69 0.53
CA ILE A 362 25.18 11.92 1.31
C ILE A 362 24.29 12.90 0.52
N ALA A 363 23.57 13.74 1.24
CA ALA A 363 22.74 14.79 0.65
C ALA A 363 22.82 16.06 1.50
N ASN A 364 22.43 17.21 0.96
CA ASN A 364 22.23 18.44 1.70
C ASN A 364 20.77 18.57 2.13
N TYR A 365 20.52 19.18 3.30
CA TYR A 365 19.16 19.52 3.72
C TYR A 365 18.49 20.46 2.72
N ASN A 366 17.20 20.26 2.49
CA ASN A 366 16.37 21.07 1.58
C ASN A 366 16.79 21.08 0.11
N GLU A 367 17.73 20.21 -0.28
CA GLU A 367 18.10 19.96 -1.68
C GLU A 367 17.58 18.58 -2.13
N GLU A 368 17.41 18.42 -3.44
CA GLU A 368 16.99 17.15 -4.03
C GLU A 368 18.18 16.42 -4.66
N PHE A 369 18.35 15.14 -4.29
CA PHE A 369 19.38 14.27 -4.87
C PHE A 369 18.74 13.01 -5.43
N VAL A 370 19.23 12.53 -6.57
CA VAL A 370 18.76 11.29 -7.20
C VAL A 370 19.97 10.42 -7.53
N PHE A 371 20.05 9.27 -6.88
CA PHE A 371 21.07 8.24 -7.11
C PHE A 371 20.45 7.07 -7.87
N LYS A 372 21.13 6.59 -8.90
CA LYS A 372 20.68 5.52 -9.79
C LYS A 372 21.42 4.23 -9.45
N ILE A 373 20.66 3.15 -9.32
CA ILE A 373 21.17 1.79 -9.19
C ILE A 373 20.80 1.02 -10.46
N GLY A 374 21.74 0.30 -11.05
CA GLY A 374 21.49 -0.53 -12.22
C GLY A 374 22.76 -1.14 -12.80
N ARG A 375 22.63 -1.91 -13.88
CA ARG A 375 23.81 -2.49 -14.57
C ARG A 375 24.50 -1.54 -15.54
N SER A 376 23.90 -0.38 -15.84
CA SER A 376 24.51 0.60 -16.75
C SER A 376 25.69 1.31 -16.10
N GLN A 377 26.68 1.71 -16.90
CA GLN A 377 27.80 2.55 -16.46
C GLN A 377 27.36 3.98 -16.08
N GLU A 378 26.17 4.39 -16.52
CA GLU A 378 25.57 5.68 -16.16
C GLU A 378 24.96 5.70 -14.73
N CYS A 379 24.98 4.58 -14.02
CA CYS A 379 24.44 4.48 -12.66
C CYS A 379 25.52 4.81 -11.63
N ASP A 380 25.14 5.53 -10.57
CA ASP A 380 26.01 5.81 -9.43
C ASP A 380 26.45 4.51 -8.75
N VAL A 381 25.55 3.53 -8.71
CA VAL A 381 25.82 2.17 -8.22
C VAL A 381 25.63 1.18 -9.34
N ILE A 382 26.76 0.66 -9.82
CA ILE A 382 26.82 -0.33 -10.89
C ILE A 382 26.72 -1.73 -10.31
N VAL A 383 25.69 -2.46 -10.70
CA VAL A 383 25.46 -3.86 -10.34
C VAL A 383 25.55 -4.70 -11.60
N ASN A 384 26.71 -5.32 -11.84
CA ASN A 384 27.01 -6.05 -13.08
C ASN A 384 26.36 -7.46 -13.10
N ILE A 385 25.03 -7.51 -13.08
CA ILE A 385 24.22 -8.73 -13.05
C ILE A 385 23.15 -8.64 -14.13
N ASN A 386 23.00 -9.70 -14.94
CA ASN A 386 22.09 -9.69 -16.09
C ASN A 386 20.61 -9.56 -15.73
N THR A 387 20.23 -10.03 -14.54
CA THR A 387 18.87 -9.91 -14.01
C THR A 387 18.58 -8.50 -13.50
N VAL A 388 19.59 -7.65 -13.34
CA VAL A 388 19.42 -6.24 -12.96
C VAL A 388 19.27 -5.38 -14.21
N SER A 389 18.23 -4.55 -14.24
CA SER A 389 17.96 -3.65 -15.38
C SER A 389 19.07 -2.61 -15.53
N ARG A 390 19.22 -2.05 -16.75
CA ARG A 390 20.21 -0.97 -17.01
C ARG A 390 20.02 0.19 -16.04
N ARG A 391 18.77 0.55 -15.77
CA ARG A 391 18.34 1.46 -14.69
C ARG A 391 17.28 0.72 -13.89
N GLN A 392 17.67 0.20 -12.73
CA GLN A 392 16.85 -0.72 -11.94
C GLN A 392 16.03 -0.01 -10.88
N ALA A 393 16.65 0.91 -10.14
CA ALA A 393 15.98 1.66 -9.11
C ALA A 393 16.63 3.05 -8.98
N GLN A 394 15.86 3.98 -8.41
CA GLN A 394 16.34 5.31 -8.03
C GLN A 394 16.14 5.51 -6.53
N ILE A 395 17.17 5.98 -5.86
CA ILE A 395 17.10 6.45 -4.48
C ILE A 395 17.11 7.97 -4.52
N MET A 396 16.11 8.58 -3.91
CA MET A 396 15.90 10.02 -3.93
C MET A 396 15.96 10.58 -2.52
N TYR A 397 16.71 11.65 -2.32
CA TYR A 397 16.56 12.49 -1.14
C TYR A 397 15.75 13.71 -1.53
N LYS A 398 14.60 13.93 -0.88
CA LYS A 398 13.77 15.13 -1.07
C LYS A 398 12.93 15.38 0.18
N ASN A 399 12.52 16.62 0.42
CA ASN A 399 11.74 16.98 1.62
C ASN A 399 12.35 16.45 2.93
N ASN A 400 13.69 16.41 2.99
CA ASN A 400 14.46 15.87 4.10
C ASN A 400 14.18 14.39 4.44
N GLU A 401 13.81 13.59 3.44
CA GLU A 401 13.50 12.16 3.56
C GLU A 401 14.09 11.35 2.38
N TRP A 402 14.44 10.09 2.64
CA TRP A 402 14.98 9.17 1.64
C TRP A 402 13.86 8.29 1.08
N PHE A 403 13.71 8.29 -0.23
CA PHE A 403 12.72 7.52 -0.97
C PHE A 403 13.41 6.56 -1.94
N ILE A 404 12.70 5.51 -2.32
CA ILE A 404 13.08 4.59 -3.39
C ILE A 404 11.95 4.46 -4.41
N HIS A 405 12.35 4.27 -5.66
CA HIS A 405 11.49 4.20 -6.83
C HIS A 405 12.00 3.09 -7.76
N ASP A 406 11.09 2.38 -8.42
CA ASP A 406 11.45 1.33 -9.39
C ASP A 406 11.67 1.88 -10.81
N GLY A 407 12.73 1.41 -11.46
CA GLY A 407 13.07 1.77 -12.83
C GLY A 407 13.72 3.15 -12.96
N GLY A 408 13.68 3.69 -14.18
CA GLY A 408 14.30 4.98 -14.51
C GLY A 408 13.49 5.76 -15.53
N GLY A 409 13.05 6.96 -15.14
CA GLY A 409 12.23 7.83 -16.00
C GLY A 409 10.83 7.23 -16.21
N VAL A 410 10.52 6.86 -17.46
CA VAL A 410 9.15 6.44 -17.86
C VAL A 410 8.97 4.91 -17.78
N ARG A 411 10.03 4.12 -17.60
CA ARG A 411 9.95 2.64 -17.66
C ARG A 411 10.21 2.00 -16.30
N GLU A 412 9.38 1.01 -15.96
CA GLU A 412 9.62 0.07 -14.86
C GLU A 412 10.85 -0.80 -15.14
N SER A 413 11.44 -1.35 -14.09
CA SER A 413 12.51 -2.33 -14.24
C SER A 413 11.93 -3.69 -14.66
N ALA A 414 12.68 -4.46 -15.45
CA ALA A 414 12.19 -5.72 -16.02
C ALA A 414 11.84 -6.77 -14.95
N ASN A 415 12.51 -6.71 -13.80
CA ASN A 415 12.34 -7.65 -12.68
C ASN A 415 11.68 -7.03 -11.45
N GLY A 416 11.27 -5.75 -11.53
CA GLY A 416 10.77 -4.99 -10.41
C GLY A 416 11.82 -4.72 -9.33
N THR A 417 11.50 -3.78 -8.45
CA THR A 417 12.23 -3.50 -7.22
C THR A 417 11.30 -3.81 -6.07
N TRP A 418 11.75 -4.64 -5.14
CA TRP A 418 10.88 -5.20 -4.11
C TRP A 418 11.35 -4.84 -2.71
N GLN A 419 10.42 -4.55 -1.82
CA GLN A 419 10.66 -4.18 -0.43
C GLN A 419 10.27 -5.33 0.50
N SER A 420 11.19 -5.80 1.34
CA SER A 420 10.90 -6.86 2.30
C SER A 420 9.85 -6.43 3.33
N LEU A 421 8.98 -7.36 3.72
CA LEU A 421 8.11 -7.21 4.88
C LEU A 421 8.89 -7.34 6.20
N GLN A 422 9.97 -8.12 6.19
CA GLN A 422 10.79 -8.36 7.37
C GLN A 422 11.86 -7.30 7.56
N ASN A 423 12.18 -7.02 8.83
CA ASN A 423 13.33 -6.24 9.19
C ASN A 423 14.61 -7.10 9.12
N TYR A 424 15.66 -6.56 8.50
CA TYR A 424 16.97 -7.19 8.37
C TYR A 424 17.56 -7.62 9.71
N SER A 425 17.40 -6.80 10.76
CA SER A 425 17.91 -7.13 12.09
C SER A 425 17.20 -8.32 12.73
N SER A 426 15.95 -8.57 12.36
CA SER A 426 15.15 -9.67 12.92
C SER A 426 15.48 -11.02 12.29
N ARG A 427 15.98 -11.05 11.05
CA ARG A 427 16.26 -12.29 10.31
C ARG A 427 17.39 -13.12 10.93
N ASN A 428 18.30 -12.48 11.65
CA ASN A 428 19.43 -13.15 12.32
C ASN A 428 19.11 -13.56 13.76
N ASN A 429 17.94 -13.21 14.29
CA ASN A 429 17.56 -13.62 15.64
C ASN A 429 17.06 -15.08 15.61
N GLU A 430 17.46 -15.87 16.59
CA GLU A 430 17.00 -17.26 16.76
C GLU A 430 15.47 -17.36 16.93
N LYS A 431 14.86 -16.31 17.48
CA LYS A 431 13.40 -16.21 17.62
C LYS A 431 12.79 -15.72 16.32
N LYS A 432 12.02 -16.59 15.65
CA LYS A 432 11.16 -16.26 14.51
C LYS A 432 10.07 -15.26 14.94
N ILE A 433 10.25 -13.98 14.61
CA ILE A 433 9.28 -12.92 14.90
C ILE A 433 8.55 -12.55 13.60
N GLN A 434 7.23 -12.68 13.59
CA GLN A 434 6.40 -12.30 12.44
C GLN A 434 6.58 -10.81 12.11
N SER A 435 6.53 -10.50 10.81
CA SER A 435 6.60 -9.12 10.35
C SER A 435 5.39 -8.30 10.78
N LYS A 436 5.53 -6.97 10.79
CA LYS A 436 4.40 -6.06 11.02
C LYS A 436 3.39 -6.18 9.87
N PRO A 437 2.07 -6.23 10.17
CA PRO A 437 1.05 -6.26 9.13
C PRO A 437 1.17 -5.09 8.15
N ARG A 438 1.10 -5.39 6.85
CA ARG A 438 1.06 -4.38 5.79
C ARG A 438 -0.28 -4.39 5.08
N LEU A 439 -0.88 -3.21 4.96
CA LEU A 439 -2.14 -3.02 4.25
C LEU A 439 -1.97 -3.45 2.78
N ILE A 440 -2.91 -4.22 2.28
CA ILE A 440 -2.99 -4.62 0.88
C ILE A 440 -3.76 -3.57 0.11
N GLU A 441 -3.16 -3.13 -0.99
CA GLU A 441 -3.73 -2.15 -1.92
C GLU A 441 -4.21 -2.86 -3.19
N ASP A 442 -5.10 -2.22 -3.95
CA ASP A 442 -5.49 -2.73 -5.26
C ASP A 442 -4.29 -2.74 -6.23
N GLN A 443 -4.26 -3.76 -7.09
CA GLN A 443 -3.16 -4.07 -8.00
C GLN A 443 -1.82 -4.25 -7.27
N MET A 444 -1.81 -4.56 -5.97
CA MET A 444 -0.57 -4.82 -5.23
C MET A 444 0.03 -6.15 -5.67
N GLU A 445 1.35 -6.16 -5.85
CA GLU A 445 2.10 -7.38 -6.14
C GLU A 445 3.01 -7.70 -4.97
N ILE A 446 3.00 -8.98 -4.57
CA ILE A 446 3.96 -9.53 -3.61
C ILE A 446 4.78 -10.63 -4.28
N LYS A 447 6.02 -10.77 -3.86
CA LYS A 447 6.94 -11.80 -4.32
C LYS A 447 7.33 -12.72 -3.16
N ILE A 448 7.22 -14.02 -3.41
CA ILE A 448 7.63 -15.10 -2.52
C ILE A 448 8.48 -16.07 -3.36
N SER A 449 9.80 -16.00 -3.18
CA SER A 449 10.74 -16.69 -4.08
C SER A 449 10.47 -16.28 -5.53
N GLU A 450 10.29 -17.22 -6.45
CA GLU A 450 9.96 -16.97 -7.86
C GLU A 450 8.45 -16.74 -8.12
N ASN A 451 7.60 -16.85 -7.09
CA ASN A 451 6.16 -16.67 -7.25
C ASN A 451 5.77 -15.22 -6.99
N ILE A 452 4.96 -14.66 -7.88
CA ILE A 452 4.33 -13.35 -7.74
C ILE A 452 2.85 -13.57 -7.52
N LEU A 453 2.31 -12.95 -6.46
CA LEU A 453 0.88 -12.91 -6.21
C LEU A 453 0.41 -11.48 -6.43
N LYS A 454 -0.63 -11.33 -7.24
CA LYS A 454 -1.26 -10.05 -7.56
C LYS A 454 -2.66 -10.01 -6.96
N PHE A 455 -2.97 -8.92 -6.26
CA PHE A 455 -4.26 -8.68 -5.64
C PHE A 455 -5.07 -7.69 -6.48
N ASP A 456 -6.19 -8.13 -7.04
CA ASP A 456 -7.13 -7.28 -7.78
C ASP A 456 -8.43 -7.14 -6.96
N PHE A 457 -8.80 -5.92 -6.61
CA PHE A 457 -9.99 -5.63 -5.81
C PHE A 457 -11.17 -5.41 -6.75
N VAL A 458 -12.09 -6.37 -6.81
CA VAL A 458 -13.27 -6.31 -7.69
C VAL A 458 -14.51 -5.90 -6.89
N ASN A 459 -15.30 -4.98 -7.45
CA ASN A 459 -16.50 -4.40 -6.82
C ASN A 459 -16.29 -3.71 -5.45
N PHE A 460 -15.04 -3.44 -5.06
CA PHE A 460 -14.74 -2.60 -3.90
C PHE A 460 -14.99 -1.12 -4.24
N GLY A 461 -16.17 -0.62 -3.90
CA GLY A 461 -16.59 0.76 -4.20
C GLY A 461 -17.74 0.84 -5.20
N ILE A 462 -17.88 -0.18 -6.07
CA ILE A 462 -19.14 -0.47 -6.76
C ILE A 462 -19.99 -1.23 -5.75
N THR A 463 -20.58 -0.48 -4.81
CA THR A 463 -21.78 -1.00 -4.17
C THR A 463 -22.77 -1.25 -5.30
N LYS A 464 -22.92 -2.52 -5.74
CA LYS A 464 -24.28 -2.98 -6.01
C LYS A 464 -25.04 -2.49 -4.81
N LYS A 465 -25.99 -1.62 -5.10
CA LYS A 465 -26.93 -1.07 -4.15
C LYS A 465 -27.44 -2.27 -3.32
N ARG A 466 -26.85 -2.58 -2.17
CA ARG A 466 -27.67 -2.53 -0.97
C ARG A 466 -28.17 -1.13 -1.06
N LYS A 467 -29.33 -0.96 -1.72
CA LYS A 467 -30.09 0.26 -1.64
C LYS A 467 -30.03 0.48 -0.14
N LEU A 468 -29.49 1.61 0.27
CA LEU A 468 -29.94 2.20 1.51
C LEU A 468 -31.43 2.36 1.25
N ASN A 469 -32.18 1.26 1.44
CA ASN A 469 -33.56 1.18 1.03
C ASN A 469 -34.19 2.24 1.91
N GLN A 470 -35.11 3.03 1.35
CA GLN A 470 -35.78 4.01 2.19
C GLN A 470 -36.26 3.36 3.48
N ALA A 471 -36.68 2.10 3.47
CA ALA A 471 -36.91 1.27 4.66
C ALA A 471 -35.73 1.28 5.67
N LEU A 472 -34.53 0.80 5.34
CA LEU A 472 -33.39 0.78 6.29
C LEU A 472 -33.01 2.19 6.79
N ILE A 473 -33.12 3.21 5.93
CA ILE A 473 -32.90 4.60 6.35
C ILE A 473 -34.00 5.03 7.31
N GLN A 474 -35.27 4.76 7.00
CA GLN A 474 -36.41 5.10 7.83
C GLN A 474 -36.34 4.36 9.16
N ASP A 475 -35.94 3.08 9.19
CA ASP A 475 -35.74 2.30 10.40
C ASP A 475 -34.61 2.86 11.28
N LEU A 476 -33.53 3.37 10.66
CA LEU A 476 -32.45 4.05 11.39
C LEU A 476 -32.81 5.49 11.80
N LEU A 477 -33.80 6.12 11.14
CA LEU A 477 -34.28 7.46 11.44
C LEU A 477 -35.47 7.47 12.42
N GLN A 478 -36.23 6.39 12.54
CA GLN A 478 -37.27 6.16 13.55
C GLN A 478 -36.66 5.85 14.90
#